data_AF-A0A662LHN3-F1
#
_entry.id   AF-A0A662LHN3-F1
#
_cell.length_a   1.000
_cell.length_b   1.000
_cell.length_c   1.000
_cell.angle_alpha   90.00
_cell.angle_beta   90.00
_cell.angle_gamma   90.00
#
_symmetry.space_group_name_H-M   'P 1'
#
loop_
_entity.id
_entity.type
_entity.pdbx_description
1 polymer ?
#
loop_
_entity_poly.entity_id
_entity_poly.type
_entity_poly.pdbx_seq_one_letter_code
_entity_poly.pdbx_strand_id
1 'polypeptide(L)'
;LKALFREEHPEIDADSLEIDDGFYFEKEVKEALLSLWGDKRVKLEDDLPYQSSKGLNINGHLDIALIGKKKVVGLELKNMKLAYHNLPYDSVPEDAKFIADPELVKRISIPENYILQAKIQKYLLEKKYSPKPVEHYLFIKTMVKLNGSGLKKVFITRKTEESITREELEALIQNFMEDKNPRYPWECGFCPYKKAGICEGKEITETAKVPTEELPEAVQEALSEYLLLNSRIRDLEDYLKKELKGRSVEVTNGSGRPKTIGYLERTKYDWDLRKVFQLLGENVLDFVTVNWRKREDLEMLLAERVALSEVRSTRKVLEWTGLN
;
A
#
# COMPACT_ATOMS: atom_id res chain seq x y z
N LEU A 1 27.83 -9.81 -5.33
CA LEU A 1 26.82 -10.65 -6.01
C LEU A 1 25.75 -9.80 -6.69
N LYS A 2 24.93 -9.00 -5.99
CA LYS A 2 23.97 -8.07 -6.64
C LYS A 2 24.59 -6.99 -7.54
N ALA A 3 25.68 -6.36 -7.11
CA ALA A 3 26.34 -5.30 -7.89
C ALA A 3 26.93 -5.85 -9.20
N LEU A 4 27.83 -6.82 -9.10
CA LEU A 4 28.43 -7.51 -10.26
C LEU A 4 27.37 -8.06 -11.23
N PHE A 5 26.31 -8.67 -10.70
CA PHE A 5 25.24 -9.21 -11.54
C PHE A 5 24.41 -8.14 -12.25
N ARG A 6 24.17 -6.99 -11.61
CA ARG A 6 23.50 -5.83 -12.24
C ARG A 6 24.42 -5.12 -13.25
N GLU A 7 25.72 -5.11 -13.00
CA GLU A 7 26.72 -4.63 -13.97
C GLU A 7 26.78 -5.54 -15.20
N GLU A 8 26.68 -6.86 -15.02
CA GLU A 8 26.64 -7.84 -16.12
C GLU A 8 25.30 -7.87 -16.88
N HIS A 9 24.21 -7.41 -16.25
CA HIS A 9 22.85 -7.42 -16.77
C HIS A 9 22.12 -6.09 -16.53
N PRO A 10 22.50 -5.00 -17.23
CA PRO A 10 21.92 -3.67 -17.05
C PRO A 10 20.45 -3.58 -17.46
N GLU A 11 19.94 -4.53 -18.25
CA GLU A 11 18.51 -4.65 -18.59
C GLU A 11 17.61 -4.98 -17.39
N ILE A 12 18.19 -5.38 -16.24
CA ILE A 12 17.47 -5.61 -14.98
C ILE A 12 17.23 -4.29 -14.22
N ASP A 13 17.49 -3.13 -14.84
CA ASP A 13 17.19 -1.87 -14.21
C ASP A 13 15.68 -1.78 -13.93
N ALA A 14 15.36 -1.59 -12.65
CA ALA A 14 13.99 -1.43 -12.20
C ALA A 14 13.61 0.04 -12.42
N ASP A 15 13.55 0.47 -13.69
CA ASP A 15 13.00 1.78 -14.05
C ASP A 15 11.52 1.79 -13.64
N SER A 16 11.27 2.31 -12.45
CA SER A 16 9.94 2.47 -11.90
C SER A 16 9.83 3.86 -11.29
N LEU A 17 8.72 4.54 -11.57
CA LEU A 17 8.42 5.86 -11.01
C LEU A 17 8.51 5.86 -9.47
N GLU A 18 8.25 4.71 -8.85
CA GLU A 18 8.40 4.51 -7.41
C GLU A 18 9.84 4.67 -6.90
N ILE A 19 10.85 4.24 -7.68
CA ILE A 19 12.27 4.39 -7.32
C ILE A 19 12.68 5.85 -7.43
N ASP A 20 12.27 6.55 -8.50
CA ASP A 20 12.52 7.98 -8.68
C ASP A 20 11.89 8.80 -7.54
N ASP A 21 10.62 8.57 -7.23
CA ASP A 21 9.93 9.23 -6.12
C ASP A 21 10.63 8.98 -4.78
N GLY A 22 11.20 7.78 -4.59
CA GLY A 22 12.03 7.43 -3.45
C GLY A 22 13.29 8.28 -3.36
N PHE A 23 14.03 8.37 -4.45
CA PHE A 23 15.25 9.18 -4.54
C PHE A 23 15.00 10.67 -4.28
N TYR A 24 13.94 11.23 -4.89
CA TYR A 24 13.55 12.62 -4.64
C TYR A 24 13.20 12.87 -3.17
N PHE A 25 12.41 11.99 -2.55
CA PHE A 25 12.08 12.10 -1.14
C PHE A 25 13.34 12.07 -0.25
N GLU A 26 14.25 11.13 -0.52
CA GLU A 26 15.48 10.99 0.24
C GLU A 26 16.32 12.27 0.15
N LYS A 27 16.49 12.81 -1.05
CA LYS A 27 17.18 14.07 -1.31
C LYS A 27 16.54 15.25 -0.55
N GLU A 28 15.22 15.41 -0.62
CA GLU A 28 14.50 16.49 0.08
C GLU A 28 14.75 16.47 1.58
N VAL A 29 14.70 15.28 2.21
CA VAL A 29 14.96 15.14 3.65
C VAL A 29 16.40 15.48 3.96
N LYS A 30 17.37 14.96 3.20
CA LYS A 30 18.80 15.22 3.41
C LYS A 30 19.13 16.70 3.31
N GLU A 31 18.61 17.39 2.30
CA GLU A 31 18.77 18.84 2.12
C GLU A 31 18.17 19.62 3.29
N ALA A 32 16.96 19.24 3.74
CA ALA A 32 16.31 19.87 4.88
C ALA A 32 17.14 19.72 6.17
N LEU A 33 17.67 18.51 6.45
CA LEU A 33 18.48 18.28 7.65
C LEU A 33 19.82 19.01 7.60
N LEU A 34 20.48 19.02 6.43
CA LEU A 34 21.70 19.81 6.23
C LEU A 34 21.44 21.30 6.44
N SER A 35 20.32 21.84 5.93
CA SER A 35 19.94 23.23 6.15
C SER A 35 19.70 23.57 7.62
N LEU A 36 19.16 22.63 8.40
CA LEU A 36 18.83 22.86 9.82
C LEU A 36 20.04 22.70 10.75
N TRP A 37 20.93 21.74 10.47
CA TRP A 37 21.99 21.34 11.41
C TRP A 37 23.42 21.39 10.87
N GLY A 38 23.58 21.57 9.56
CA GLY A 38 24.88 21.64 8.89
C GLY A 38 25.57 20.29 8.74
N ASP A 39 26.51 20.25 7.80
CA ASP A 39 27.37 19.09 7.46
C ASP A 39 28.22 18.56 8.63
N LYS A 40 28.55 19.41 9.61
CA LYS A 40 29.30 19.00 10.81
C LYS A 40 28.52 18.05 11.71
N ARG A 41 27.19 18.09 11.66
CA ARG A 41 26.30 17.27 12.51
C ARG A 41 25.53 16.23 11.72
N VAL A 42 25.32 16.45 10.44
CA VAL A 42 24.58 15.56 9.55
C VAL A 42 25.57 14.85 8.66
N LYS A 43 25.70 13.53 8.83
CA LYS A 43 26.46 12.69 7.93
C LYS A 43 25.50 11.92 7.04
N LEU A 44 25.57 12.18 5.74
CA LEU A 44 24.79 11.48 4.72
C LEU A 44 25.50 10.19 4.32
N GLU A 45 24.74 9.15 3.93
CA GLU A 45 25.28 7.87 3.47
C GLU A 45 26.35 7.32 4.43
N ASP A 46 25.98 7.22 5.71
CA ASP A 46 26.94 6.82 6.73
C ASP A 46 27.25 5.32 6.63
N ASP A 47 28.47 5.00 6.20
CA ASP A 47 28.98 3.62 6.15
C ASP A 47 29.10 3.00 7.54
N LEU A 48 28.53 1.82 7.71
CA LEU A 48 28.50 1.05 8.94
C LEU A 48 29.27 -0.28 8.74
N PRO A 49 30.60 -0.26 8.83
CA PRO A 49 31.41 -1.44 8.59
C PRO A 49 31.26 -2.46 9.72
N TYR A 50 31.24 -3.73 9.35
CA TYR A 50 31.19 -4.88 10.24
C TYR A 50 32.08 -5.99 9.71
N GLN A 51 32.85 -6.61 10.59
CA GLN A 51 33.58 -7.84 10.26
C GLN A 51 32.95 -9.00 11.02
N SER A 52 32.52 -10.02 10.28
CA SER A 52 31.92 -11.21 10.86
C SER A 52 32.95 -12.04 11.63
N SER A 53 32.46 -12.95 12.47
CA SER A 53 33.31 -13.93 13.19
C SER A 53 34.17 -14.80 12.26
N LYS A 54 33.76 -14.94 11.00
CA LYS A 54 34.47 -15.69 9.95
C LYS A 54 35.33 -14.80 9.04
N GLY A 55 35.52 -13.53 9.40
CA GLY A 55 36.36 -12.58 8.67
C GLY A 55 35.72 -11.95 7.42
N LEU A 56 34.40 -12.10 7.22
CA LEU A 56 33.69 -11.46 6.10
C LEU A 56 33.43 -9.98 6.41
N ASN A 57 33.74 -9.12 5.45
CA ASN A 57 33.45 -7.69 5.56
C ASN A 57 32.03 -7.42 5.05
N ILE A 58 31.24 -6.76 5.88
CA ILE A 58 29.87 -6.34 5.60
C ILE A 58 29.84 -4.83 5.80
N ASN A 59 29.24 -4.12 4.85
CA ASN A 59 29.01 -2.70 4.98
C ASN A 59 27.51 -2.44 5.01
N GLY A 60 27.02 -1.93 6.14
CA GLY A 60 25.70 -1.33 6.19
C GLY A 60 25.76 0.09 5.65
N HIS A 61 24.75 0.51 4.91
CA HIS A 61 24.61 1.90 4.50
C HIS A 61 23.39 2.45 5.22
N LEU A 62 23.57 3.57 5.92
CA LEU A 62 22.50 4.30 6.59
C LEU A 62 22.35 5.65 5.91
N ASP A 63 21.13 6.00 5.52
CA ASP A 63 20.90 7.22 4.74
C ASP A 63 21.39 8.48 5.45
N ILE A 64 21.14 8.58 6.77
CA ILE A 64 21.55 9.75 7.57
C ILE A 64 21.94 9.36 9.01
N ALA A 65 23.08 9.88 9.48
CA ALA A 65 23.46 9.91 10.89
C ALA A 65 23.57 11.34 11.42
N LEU A 66 22.82 11.66 12.47
CA LEU A 66 22.88 12.93 13.21
C LEU A 66 23.78 12.78 14.44
N ILE A 67 24.97 13.37 14.40
CA ILE A 67 26.00 13.24 15.42
C ILE A 67 25.88 14.39 16.43
N GLY A 68 25.12 14.14 17.50
CA GLY A 68 25.01 15.05 18.63
C GLY A 68 26.18 14.95 19.62
N LYS A 69 26.20 15.90 20.56
CA LYS A 69 27.13 15.86 21.71
C LYS A 69 26.79 14.72 22.68
N LYS A 70 25.49 14.50 22.93
CA LYS A 70 24.99 13.55 23.95
C LYS A 70 24.54 12.21 23.37
N LYS A 71 24.11 12.17 22.11
CA LYS A 71 23.59 10.97 21.44
C LYS A 71 23.82 11.06 19.94
N VAL A 72 23.76 9.91 19.28
CA VAL A 72 23.69 9.79 17.81
C VAL A 72 22.28 9.35 17.44
N VAL A 73 21.71 9.93 16.39
CA VAL A 73 20.41 9.53 15.85
C VAL A 73 20.61 9.06 14.42
N GLY A 74 20.36 7.77 14.16
CA GLY A 74 20.31 7.23 12.80
C GLY A 74 18.91 7.33 12.22
N LEU A 75 18.83 7.71 10.95
CA LEU A 75 17.59 7.76 10.18
C LEU A 75 17.75 6.94 8.90
N GLU A 76 16.86 5.98 8.73
CA GLU A 76 16.69 5.22 7.51
C GLU A 76 15.40 5.69 6.82
N LEU A 77 15.51 6.10 5.56
CA LEU A 77 14.45 6.69 4.77
C LEU A 77 13.78 5.62 3.90
N LYS A 78 12.45 5.65 3.86
CA LYS A 78 11.66 4.79 2.98
C LYS A 78 10.54 5.56 2.33
N ASN A 79 10.33 5.32 1.04
CA ASN A 79 9.13 5.75 0.34
C ASN A 79 8.32 4.51 -0.03
N MET A 80 7.15 4.36 0.59
CA MET A 80 6.23 3.26 0.33
C MET A 80 5.01 3.80 -0.42
N LYS A 81 4.50 3.02 -1.37
CA LYS A 81 3.31 3.41 -2.14
C LYS A 81 2.06 3.51 -1.26
N LEU A 82 1.88 2.52 -0.39
CA LEU A 82 0.72 2.38 0.48
C LEU A 82 1.13 1.57 1.72
N ALA A 83 0.66 1.99 2.89
CA ALA A 83 0.73 1.19 4.10
C ALA A 83 -0.68 0.85 4.60
N TYR A 84 -0.92 -0.43 4.83
CA TYR A 84 -2.15 -0.91 5.47
C TYR A 84 -2.05 -0.70 6.98
N HIS A 85 -3.19 -0.55 7.67
CA HIS A 85 -3.19 -0.37 9.11
C HIS A 85 -4.50 -0.83 9.77
N ASN A 86 -4.45 -1.01 11.09
CA ASN A 86 -5.61 -1.22 11.96
C ASN A 86 -5.74 -0.12 13.03
N LEU A 87 -5.42 1.12 12.67
CA LEU A 87 -5.60 2.30 13.50
C LEU A 87 -7.05 2.44 14.00
N PRO A 88 -7.27 2.79 15.29
CA PRO A 88 -8.61 3.09 15.81
C PRO A 88 -9.27 4.26 15.07
N TYR A 89 -10.59 4.31 15.11
CA TYR A 89 -11.36 5.44 14.58
C TYR A 89 -10.93 6.75 15.25
N ASP A 90 -10.75 7.82 14.46
CA ASP A 90 -10.28 9.15 14.88
C ASP A 90 -8.96 9.22 15.67
N SER A 91 -8.18 8.14 15.70
CA SER A 91 -6.88 8.12 16.39
C SER A 91 -5.81 9.01 15.73
N VAL A 92 -6.02 9.37 14.46
CA VAL A 92 -5.15 10.25 13.70
C VAL A 92 -6.04 11.37 13.13
N PRO A 93 -5.73 12.65 13.40
CA PRO A 93 -6.46 13.78 12.82
C PRO A 93 -6.52 13.69 11.29
N GLU A 94 -7.63 14.12 10.68
CA GLU A 94 -7.77 14.04 9.22
C GLU A 94 -6.67 14.83 8.49
N ASP A 95 -6.21 15.95 9.03
CA ASP A 95 -5.16 16.80 8.44
C ASP A 95 -3.75 16.36 8.86
N ALA A 96 -3.60 15.24 9.56
CA ALA A 96 -2.31 14.75 10.02
C ALA A 96 -1.38 14.48 8.84
N LYS A 97 -0.26 15.19 8.84
CA LYS A 97 0.86 14.95 7.92
C LYS A 97 1.89 13.98 8.52
N PHE A 98 1.86 13.77 9.83
CA PHE A 98 2.84 12.99 10.57
C PHE A 98 2.16 12.02 11.55
N ILE A 99 2.62 10.78 11.60
CA ILE A 99 2.24 9.77 12.59
C ILE A 99 3.52 9.31 13.29
N ALA A 100 3.71 9.76 14.53
CA ALA A 100 4.90 9.47 15.32
C ALA A 100 4.59 8.83 16.69
N ASP A 101 3.31 8.73 17.05
CA ASP A 101 2.91 8.04 18.29
C ASP A 101 3.27 6.54 18.17
N PRO A 102 4.12 5.99 19.06
CA PRO A 102 4.54 4.60 18.99
C PRO A 102 3.39 3.59 18.98
N GLU A 103 2.30 3.85 19.70
CA GLU A 103 1.15 2.94 19.79
C GLU A 103 0.31 2.95 18.51
N LEU A 104 0.29 4.08 17.79
CA LEU A 104 -0.32 4.18 16.47
C LEU A 104 0.59 3.60 15.38
N VAL A 105 1.89 3.87 15.45
CA VAL A 105 2.86 3.39 14.45
C VAL A 105 2.99 1.86 14.47
N LYS A 106 2.85 1.21 15.62
CA LYS A 106 2.79 -0.27 15.73
C LYS A 106 1.62 -0.89 14.97
N ARG A 107 0.55 -0.12 14.75
CA ARG A 107 -0.67 -0.53 14.04
C ARG A 107 -0.60 -0.34 12.53
N ILE A 108 0.49 0.24 12.04
CA ILE A 108 0.75 0.39 10.61
C ILE A 108 1.66 -0.74 10.15
N SER A 109 1.24 -1.41 9.08
CA SER A 109 1.99 -2.50 8.46
C SER A 109 3.22 -1.93 7.76
N ILE A 110 4.40 -2.32 8.27
CA ILE A 110 5.70 -2.01 7.70
C ILE A 110 6.36 -3.35 7.37
N PRO A 111 6.94 -3.51 6.15
CA PRO A 111 7.60 -4.75 5.76
C PRO A 111 8.67 -5.20 6.76
N GLU A 112 8.65 -6.49 7.14
CA GLU A 112 9.58 -7.08 8.12
C GLU A 112 11.05 -6.93 7.72
N ASN A 113 11.35 -6.93 6.42
CA ASN A 113 12.71 -6.69 5.93
C ASN A 113 13.22 -5.27 6.26
N TYR A 114 12.35 -4.25 6.28
CA TYR A 114 12.74 -2.90 6.71
C TYR A 114 12.94 -2.85 8.22
N ILE A 115 12.11 -3.54 8.99
CA ILE A 115 12.26 -3.66 10.44
C ILE A 115 13.61 -4.33 10.76
N LEU A 116 13.91 -5.45 10.10
CA LEU A 116 15.17 -6.18 10.26
C LEU A 116 16.38 -5.32 9.87
N GLN A 117 16.33 -4.65 8.72
CA GLN A 117 17.39 -3.72 8.30
C GLN A 117 17.66 -2.66 9.38
N ALA A 118 16.61 -2.07 9.93
CA ALA A 118 16.72 -1.07 10.99
C ALA A 118 17.35 -1.63 12.28
N LYS A 119 17.01 -2.87 12.68
CA LYS A 119 17.63 -3.54 13.82
C LYS A 119 19.13 -3.75 13.62
N ILE A 120 19.54 -4.14 12.41
CA ILE A 120 20.95 -4.31 12.02
C ILE A 120 21.68 -2.97 12.04
N GLN A 121 21.13 -1.94 11.38
CA GLN A 121 21.74 -0.61 11.35
C GLN A 121 21.89 -0.02 12.75
N LYS A 122 20.90 -0.18 13.64
CA LYS A 122 21.00 0.25 15.04
C LYS A 122 22.18 -0.43 15.76
N TYR A 123 22.31 -1.75 15.65
CA TYR A 123 23.44 -2.49 16.24
C TYR A 123 24.80 -1.99 15.73
N LEU A 124 24.92 -1.76 14.42
CA LEU A 124 26.16 -1.29 13.82
C LEU A 124 26.49 0.17 14.20
N LEU A 125 25.48 1.03 14.30
CA LEU A 125 25.62 2.38 14.82
C LEU A 125 26.11 2.38 16.27
N GLU A 126 25.52 1.55 17.13
CA GLU A 126 25.92 1.40 18.53
C GLU A 126 27.39 0.98 18.65
N LYS A 127 27.85 0.06 17.79
CA LYS A 127 29.27 -0.31 17.72
C LYS A 127 30.16 0.85 17.29
N LYS A 128 29.79 1.53 16.20
CA LYS A 128 30.61 2.57 15.58
C LYS A 128 30.73 3.82 16.45
N TYR A 129 29.66 4.22 17.12
CA TYR A 129 29.59 5.47 17.89
C TYR A 129 29.67 5.27 19.40
N SER A 130 30.00 4.06 19.86
CA SER A 130 30.27 3.76 21.27
C SER A 130 31.33 4.72 21.85
N PRO A 131 31.16 5.21 23.09
CA PRO A 131 30.11 4.88 24.06
C PRO A 131 28.87 5.78 23.99
N LYS A 132 28.65 6.55 22.92
CA LYS A 132 27.49 7.45 22.85
C LYS A 132 26.20 6.64 22.74
N PRO A 133 25.13 7.02 23.48
CA PRO A 133 23.80 6.50 23.25
C PRO A 133 23.36 6.69 21.79
N VAL A 134 22.71 5.66 21.23
CA VAL A 134 22.19 5.65 19.87
C VAL A 134 20.68 5.52 19.90
N GLU A 135 20.01 6.35 19.10
CA GLU A 135 18.63 6.13 18.68
C GLU A 135 18.59 5.87 17.18
N HIS A 136 17.64 5.07 16.73
CA HIS A 136 17.45 4.77 15.32
C HIS A 136 15.96 4.87 14.97
N TYR A 137 15.67 5.46 13.82
CA TYR A 137 14.31 5.61 13.32
C TYR A 137 14.22 5.21 11.85
N LEU A 138 13.14 4.52 11.49
CA LEU A 138 12.64 4.46 10.12
C LEU A 138 11.75 5.69 9.89
N PHE A 139 12.10 6.52 8.91
CA PHE A 139 11.31 7.66 8.48
C PHE A 139 10.68 7.36 7.11
N ILE A 140 9.37 7.17 7.12
CA ILE A 140 8.64 6.57 5.99
C ILE A 140 7.65 7.57 5.41
N LYS A 141 7.79 7.91 4.14
CA LYS A 141 6.74 8.58 3.35
C LYS A 141 5.83 7.52 2.75
N THR A 142 4.52 7.61 2.99
CA THR A 142 3.57 6.62 2.45
C THR A 142 2.16 7.17 2.30
N MET A 143 1.32 6.47 1.55
CA MET A 143 -0.12 6.67 1.58
C MET A 143 -0.74 5.78 2.67
N VAL A 144 -1.70 6.32 3.42
CA VAL A 144 -2.53 5.55 4.37
C VAL A 144 -3.99 5.93 4.18
N LYS A 145 -4.89 5.00 4.49
CA LYS A 145 -6.34 5.25 4.41
C LYS A 145 -6.85 5.70 5.76
N LEU A 146 -6.80 7.00 6.03
CA LEU A 146 -7.31 7.55 7.28
C LEU A 146 -8.85 7.54 7.28
N ASN A 147 -9.47 7.26 8.42
CA ASN A 147 -10.93 7.30 8.54
C ASN A 147 -11.45 8.73 8.27
N GLY A 148 -12.66 8.85 7.73
CA GLY A 148 -13.25 10.15 7.33
C GLY A 148 -12.64 10.77 6.07
N SER A 149 -11.49 10.28 5.60
CA SER A 149 -10.82 10.77 4.41
C SER A 149 -10.38 9.65 3.47
N GLY A 150 -10.04 10.01 2.22
CA GLY A 150 -9.50 9.07 1.25
C GLY A 150 -8.08 8.61 1.62
N LEU A 151 -7.36 8.09 0.63
CA LEU A 151 -5.93 7.88 0.77
C LEU A 151 -5.22 9.23 0.98
N LYS A 152 -4.45 9.35 2.06
CA LYS A 152 -3.65 10.54 2.37
C LYS A 152 -2.18 10.20 2.46
N LYS A 153 -1.35 11.10 1.97
CA LYS A 153 0.11 11.03 2.11
C LYS A 153 0.49 11.48 3.53
N VAL A 154 1.22 10.64 4.24
CA VAL A 154 1.71 10.90 5.60
C VAL A 154 3.18 10.53 5.71
N PHE A 155 3.84 11.11 6.69
CA PHE A 155 5.15 10.69 7.16
C PHE A 155 5.00 9.89 8.46
N ILE A 156 5.63 8.74 8.53
CA ILE A 156 5.62 7.86 9.70
C ILE A 156 7.03 7.82 10.27
N THR A 157 7.13 8.04 11.57
CA THR A 157 8.40 7.90 12.29
C THR A 157 8.30 6.71 13.23
N ARG A 158 9.00 5.62 12.90
CA ARG A 158 9.07 4.42 13.74
C ARG A 158 10.42 4.31 14.40
N LYS A 159 10.44 4.35 15.74
CA LYS A 159 11.66 4.07 16.51
C LYS A 159 11.99 2.58 16.45
N THR A 160 13.26 2.27 16.24
CA THR A 160 13.79 0.92 16.40
C THR A 160 14.10 0.68 17.87
N GLU A 161 13.20 -0.01 18.58
CA GLU A 161 13.34 -0.23 20.03
C GLU A 161 14.51 -1.16 20.36
N GLU A 162 14.67 -2.25 19.61
CA GLU A 162 15.69 -3.27 19.85
C GLU A 162 16.70 -3.32 18.71
N SER A 163 17.98 -3.42 19.06
CA SER A 163 19.04 -3.80 18.13
C SER A 163 19.00 -5.31 17.90
N ILE A 164 19.49 -5.76 16.75
CA ILE A 164 19.80 -7.19 16.57
C ILE A 164 20.95 -7.58 17.51
N THR A 165 20.96 -8.82 18.01
CA THR A 165 22.11 -9.36 18.73
C THR A 165 23.25 -9.70 17.77
N ARG A 166 24.46 -9.90 18.32
CA ARG A 166 25.59 -10.36 17.51
C ARG A 166 25.30 -11.75 16.93
N GLU A 167 24.74 -12.63 17.73
CA GLU A 167 24.46 -14.03 17.40
C GLU A 167 23.44 -14.12 16.27
N GLU A 168 22.36 -13.33 16.33
CA GLU A 168 21.37 -13.23 15.25
C GLU A 168 21.97 -12.66 13.96
N LEU A 169 22.82 -11.62 14.05
CA LEU A 169 23.49 -11.07 12.88
C LEU A 169 24.42 -12.11 12.24
N GLU A 170 25.24 -12.81 13.03
CA GLU A 170 26.12 -13.87 12.54
C GLU A 170 25.33 -15.03 11.91
N ALA A 171 24.18 -15.40 12.48
CA ALA A 171 23.30 -16.41 11.90
C ALA A 171 22.73 -15.97 10.54
N LEU A 172 22.32 -14.70 10.40
CA LEU A 172 21.87 -14.16 9.11
C LEU A 172 22.98 -14.15 8.06
N ILE A 173 24.20 -13.80 8.47
CA ILE A 173 25.38 -13.84 7.59
C ILE A 173 25.66 -15.28 7.15
N GLN A 174 25.60 -16.23 8.08
CA GLN A 174 25.81 -17.63 7.77
C GLN A 174 24.76 -18.15 6.78
N ASN A 175 23.48 -17.89 7.06
CA ASN A 175 22.39 -18.23 6.17
C ASN A 175 22.58 -17.57 4.79
N PHE A 176 23.07 -16.33 4.75
CA PHE A 176 23.35 -15.65 3.49
C PHE A 176 24.44 -16.34 2.66
N MET A 177 25.46 -16.89 3.32
CA MET A 177 26.57 -17.58 2.68
C MET A 177 26.21 -19.00 2.22
N GLU A 178 25.33 -19.68 2.97
CA GLU A 178 24.91 -21.05 2.69
C GLU A 178 23.78 -21.10 1.66
N ASP A 179 22.83 -20.17 1.73
CA ASP A 179 21.69 -20.11 0.83
C ASP A 179 22.09 -19.48 -0.51
N LYS A 180 22.39 -20.34 -1.48
CA LYS A 180 22.72 -19.96 -2.87
C LYS A 180 21.49 -19.69 -3.74
N ASN A 181 20.28 -19.73 -3.17
CA ASN A 181 19.08 -19.47 -3.95
C ASN A 181 18.96 -17.98 -4.31
N PRO A 182 18.32 -17.66 -5.44
CA PRO A 182 17.93 -16.29 -5.77
C PRO A 182 17.10 -15.68 -4.63
N ARG A 183 17.41 -14.42 -4.29
CA ARG A 183 16.82 -13.74 -3.12
C ARG A 183 15.42 -13.24 -3.43
N TYR A 184 15.22 -12.79 -4.66
CA TYR A 184 13.91 -12.41 -5.15
C TYR A 184 13.45 -13.36 -6.25
N PRO A 185 12.15 -13.65 -6.35
CA PRO A 185 11.63 -14.54 -7.39
C PRO A 185 12.06 -14.10 -8.80
N TRP A 186 12.03 -12.79 -9.11
CA TRP A 186 12.46 -12.23 -10.40
C TRP A 186 13.95 -12.48 -10.73
N GLU A 187 14.82 -12.66 -9.72
CA GLU A 187 16.24 -12.97 -9.94
C GLU A 187 16.44 -14.39 -10.49
N CYS A 188 15.45 -15.28 -10.37
CA CYS A 188 15.54 -16.64 -10.90
C CYS A 188 15.71 -16.66 -12.42
N GLY A 189 15.11 -15.71 -13.17
CA GLY A 189 15.21 -15.64 -14.63
C GLY A 189 16.65 -15.44 -15.14
N PHE A 190 17.51 -14.89 -14.29
CA PHE A 190 18.87 -14.49 -14.65
C PHE A 190 19.93 -15.36 -13.95
N CYS A 191 19.54 -16.21 -12.99
CA CYS A 191 20.45 -16.99 -12.15
C CYS A 191 21.30 -18.01 -12.95
N PRO A 192 22.64 -17.97 -12.88
CA PRO A 192 23.51 -18.90 -13.61
C PRO A 192 23.34 -20.35 -13.16
N TYR A 193 23.00 -20.61 -11.90
CA TYR A 193 22.72 -21.95 -11.39
C TYR A 193 21.40 -22.53 -11.94
N LYS A 194 20.39 -21.68 -12.16
CA LYS A 194 19.15 -22.08 -12.83
C LYS A 194 19.40 -22.35 -14.32
N LYS A 195 20.14 -21.46 -15.01
CA LYS A 195 20.54 -21.65 -16.42
C LYS A 195 21.34 -22.93 -16.62
N ALA A 196 22.19 -23.30 -15.66
CA ALA A 196 22.97 -24.53 -15.67
C ALA A 196 22.17 -25.79 -15.25
N GLY A 197 20.89 -25.68 -14.90
CA GLY A 197 20.05 -26.81 -14.50
C GLY A 197 20.37 -27.41 -13.12
N ILE A 198 21.13 -26.70 -12.28
CA ILE A 198 21.56 -27.17 -10.94
C ILE A 198 20.50 -26.86 -9.87
N CYS A 199 19.60 -25.91 -10.15
CA CYS A 199 18.54 -25.45 -9.26
C CYS A 199 17.22 -25.33 -10.04
N GLU A 200 16.11 -25.84 -9.47
CA GLU A 200 14.77 -25.75 -10.07
C GLU A 200 14.22 -24.31 -10.12
N GLY A 201 14.80 -23.41 -9.31
CA GLY A 201 14.36 -22.02 -9.16
C GLY A 201 13.17 -21.89 -8.21
N LYS A 202 12.86 -20.65 -7.80
CA LYS A 202 11.60 -20.34 -7.12
C LYS A 202 10.61 -19.86 -8.16
N GLU A 203 9.43 -20.49 -8.23
CA GLU A 203 8.33 -19.97 -9.03
C GLU A 203 7.98 -18.57 -8.54
N ILE A 204 8.03 -17.63 -9.47
CA ILE A 204 7.41 -16.33 -9.31
C ILE A 204 5.91 -16.60 -9.43
N THR A 205 5.15 -16.54 -8.34
CA THR A 205 3.69 -16.35 -8.42
C THR A 205 3.37 -14.88 -8.75
N GLU A 206 4.11 -14.29 -9.67
CA GLU A 206 3.60 -13.22 -10.49
C GLU A 206 2.92 -13.95 -11.62
N THR A 207 1.61 -13.75 -11.77
CA THR A 207 0.85 -14.27 -12.90
C THR A 207 1.57 -13.82 -14.16
N ALA A 208 2.37 -14.72 -14.74
CA ALA A 208 3.02 -14.49 -16.00
C ALA A 208 1.91 -14.10 -16.96
N LYS A 209 1.95 -12.86 -17.44
CA LYS A 209 1.05 -12.43 -18.50
C LYS A 209 1.49 -13.18 -19.74
N VAL A 210 0.91 -14.37 -19.94
CA VAL A 210 1.11 -15.15 -21.16
C VAL A 210 0.60 -14.27 -22.30
N PRO A 211 1.46 -13.90 -23.27
CA PRO A 211 1.03 -13.22 -24.48
C PRO A 211 -0.13 -14.00 -25.11
N THR A 212 -1.13 -13.30 -25.66
CA THR A 212 -2.33 -13.97 -26.17
C THR A 212 -1.97 -14.99 -27.26
N GLU A 213 -0.93 -14.70 -28.03
CA GLU A 213 -0.36 -15.49 -29.11
C GLU A 213 0.25 -16.83 -28.65
N GLU A 214 0.61 -16.95 -27.37
CA GLU A 214 1.18 -18.16 -26.76
C GLU A 214 0.10 -19.09 -26.17
N LEU A 215 -1.17 -18.66 -26.15
CA LEU A 215 -2.27 -19.49 -25.68
C LEU A 215 -2.67 -20.53 -26.73
N PRO A 216 -3.28 -21.67 -26.35
CA PRO A 216 -3.85 -22.60 -27.32
C PRO A 216 -4.87 -21.90 -28.23
N GLU A 217 -4.91 -22.25 -29.51
CA GLU A 217 -5.76 -21.60 -30.53
C GLU A 217 -7.23 -21.48 -30.08
N ALA A 218 -7.81 -22.56 -29.54
CA ALA A 218 -9.17 -22.56 -29.02
C ALA A 218 -9.41 -21.54 -27.88
N VAL A 219 -8.38 -21.23 -27.08
CA VAL A 219 -8.44 -20.22 -26.02
C VAL A 219 -8.33 -18.81 -26.60
N GLN A 220 -7.49 -18.62 -27.61
CA GLN A 220 -7.38 -17.35 -28.33
C GLN A 220 -8.69 -16.99 -29.03
N GLU A 221 -9.33 -17.97 -29.68
CA GLU A 221 -10.65 -17.83 -30.31
C GLU A 221 -11.71 -17.46 -29.28
N ALA A 222 -11.80 -18.20 -28.16
CA ALA A 222 -12.76 -17.93 -27.09
C ALA A 222 -12.54 -16.55 -26.45
N LEU A 223 -11.29 -16.12 -26.26
CA LEU A 223 -10.97 -14.80 -25.72
C LEU A 223 -11.35 -13.68 -26.70
N SER A 224 -11.07 -13.88 -27.99
CA SER A 224 -11.45 -12.95 -29.06
C SER A 224 -12.97 -12.82 -29.15
N GLU A 225 -13.70 -13.95 -29.08
CA GLU A 225 -15.16 -13.97 -29.03
C GLU A 225 -15.69 -13.26 -27.78
N TYR A 226 -15.11 -13.52 -26.61
CA TYR A 226 -15.49 -12.86 -25.37
C TYR A 226 -15.32 -11.33 -25.44
N LEU A 227 -14.18 -10.85 -25.94
CA LEU A 227 -13.91 -9.42 -26.09
C LEU A 227 -14.87 -8.76 -27.08
N LEU A 228 -15.15 -9.44 -28.20
CA LEU A 228 -16.12 -8.99 -29.20
C LEU A 228 -17.54 -8.91 -28.61
N LEU A 229 -17.97 -9.95 -27.90
CA LEU A 229 -19.28 -9.99 -27.24
C LEU A 229 -19.40 -8.90 -26.18
N ASN A 230 -18.35 -8.66 -25.39
CA ASN A 230 -18.36 -7.61 -24.38
C ASN A 230 -18.46 -6.21 -25.01
N SER A 231 -17.74 -5.96 -26.11
CA SER A 231 -17.91 -4.73 -26.89
C SER A 231 -19.33 -4.60 -27.41
N ARG A 232 -19.86 -5.69 -27.99
CA ARG A 232 -21.21 -5.71 -28.55
C ARG A 232 -22.30 -5.48 -27.50
N ILE A 233 -22.13 -6.03 -26.29
CA ILE A 233 -23.03 -5.78 -25.17
C ILE A 233 -23.07 -4.30 -24.84
N ARG A 234 -21.92 -3.63 -24.75
CA ARG A 234 -21.86 -2.18 -24.47
C ARG A 234 -22.55 -1.36 -25.55
N ASP A 235 -22.27 -1.66 -26.83
CA ASP A 235 -22.90 -0.96 -27.96
C ASP A 235 -24.43 -1.13 -27.94
N LEU A 236 -24.91 -2.34 -27.63
CA LEU A 236 -26.33 -2.64 -27.51
C LEU A 236 -26.95 -1.94 -26.30
N GLU A 237 -26.27 -1.91 -25.16
CA GLU A 237 -26.75 -1.17 -23.98
C GLU A 237 -26.86 0.33 -24.26
N ASP A 238 -25.89 0.93 -24.96
CA ASP A 238 -25.93 2.35 -25.30
C ASP A 238 -26.99 2.66 -26.35
N TYR A 239 -27.18 1.78 -27.33
CA TYR A 239 -28.32 1.85 -28.24
C TYR A 239 -29.64 1.79 -27.49
N LEU A 240 -29.82 0.82 -26.57
CA LEU A 240 -31.05 0.67 -25.80
C LEU A 240 -31.30 1.86 -24.87
N LYS A 241 -30.25 2.42 -24.23
CA LYS A 241 -30.36 3.69 -23.47
C LYS A 241 -30.90 4.81 -24.35
N LYS A 242 -30.37 4.95 -25.56
CA LYS A 242 -30.78 6.00 -26.50
C LYS A 242 -32.21 5.80 -27.01
N GLU A 243 -32.59 4.59 -27.35
CA GLU A 243 -33.90 4.31 -27.97
C GLU A 243 -35.04 4.21 -26.95
N LEU A 244 -34.77 3.71 -25.75
CA LEU A 244 -35.79 3.63 -24.70
C LEU A 244 -36.14 5.00 -24.10
N LYS A 245 -35.29 6.03 -24.25
CA LYS A 245 -35.60 7.44 -23.94
C LYS A 245 -36.34 7.64 -22.60
N GLY A 246 -35.83 7.05 -21.52
CA GLY A 246 -36.45 7.16 -20.19
C GLY A 246 -37.57 6.15 -19.91
N ARG A 247 -37.83 5.19 -20.80
CA ARG A 247 -38.81 4.11 -20.62
C ARG A 247 -38.14 2.81 -20.14
N SER A 248 -38.97 1.89 -19.66
CA SER A 248 -38.57 0.54 -19.28
C SER A 248 -39.46 -0.51 -19.96
N VAL A 249 -38.91 -1.70 -20.16
CA VAL A 249 -39.57 -2.86 -20.76
C VAL A 249 -39.34 -4.10 -19.89
N GLU A 250 -40.33 -4.99 -19.83
CA GLU A 250 -40.18 -6.29 -19.20
C GLU A 250 -39.66 -7.30 -20.22
N VAL A 251 -38.61 -8.04 -19.87
CA VAL A 251 -38.05 -9.11 -20.69
C VAL A 251 -37.88 -10.37 -19.86
N THR A 252 -37.88 -11.52 -20.52
CA THR A 252 -37.54 -12.79 -19.86
C THR A 252 -36.03 -13.00 -19.96
N ASN A 253 -35.36 -13.20 -18.81
CA ASN A 253 -33.92 -13.47 -18.79
C ASN A 253 -33.62 -14.94 -19.21
N GLY A 254 -32.34 -15.30 -19.34
CA GLY A 254 -31.91 -16.66 -19.72
C GLY A 254 -32.31 -17.77 -18.74
N SER A 255 -32.85 -17.44 -17.56
CA SER A 255 -33.39 -18.38 -16.57
C SER A 255 -34.92 -18.47 -16.57
N GLY A 256 -35.59 -17.85 -17.55
CA GLY A 256 -37.05 -17.85 -17.67
C GLY A 256 -37.78 -16.91 -16.72
N ARG A 257 -37.06 -16.05 -15.98
CA ARG A 257 -37.67 -15.10 -15.03
C ARG A 257 -37.88 -13.74 -15.68
N PRO A 258 -39.02 -13.06 -15.46
CA PRO A 258 -39.22 -11.70 -15.91
C PRO A 258 -38.23 -10.75 -15.19
N LYS A 259 -37.60 -9.87 -15.95
CA LYS A 259 -36.70 -8.81 -15.49
C LYS A 259 -37.03 -7.53 -16.26
N THR A 260 -37.18 -6.42 -15.54
CA THR A 260 -37.40 -5.11 -16.16
C THR A 260 -36.06 -4.48 -16.52
N ILE A 261 -35.92 -4.01 -17.76
CA ILE A 261 -34.75 -3.32 -18.29
C ILE A 261 -35.16 -1.93 -18.76
N GLY A 262 -34.28 -0.96 -18.58
CA GLY A 262 -34.46 0.40 -19.07
C GLY A 262 -34.24 1.43 -17.98
N TYR A 263 -34.82 2.62 -18.15
CA TYR A 263 -34.76 3.64 -17.13
C TYR A 263 -35.85 3.39 -16.09
N LEU A 264 -35.43 3.04 -14.89
CA LEU A 264 -36.32 2.85 -13.76
C LEU A 264 -36.24 4.09 -12.88
N GLU A 265 -37.41 4.59 -12.48
CA GLU A 265 -37.49 5.63 -11.48
C GLU A 265 -37.07 5.03 -10.14
N ARG A 266 -35.96 5.53 -9.60
CA ARG A 266 -35.47 5.16 -8.27
C ARG A 266 -35.53 6.38 -7.37
N THR A 267 -36.02 6.16 -6.17
CA THR A 267 -35.99 7.18 -5.12
C THR A 267 -34.60 7.19 -4.50
N LYS A 268 -33.86 8.28 -4.73
CA LYS A 268 -32.64 8.59 -3.98
C LYS A 268 -32.97 9.51 -2.82
N TYR A 269 -32.24 9.31 -1.73
CA TYR A 269 -32.37 10.06 -0.51
C TYR A 269 -31.05 10.77 -0.28
N ASP A 270 -31.10 12.09 -0.30
CA ASP A 270 -29.97 12.92 0.08
C ASP A 270 -30.19 13.32 1.55
N TRP A 271 -29.31 12.86 2.42
CA TRP A 271 -29.44 13.01 3.87
C TRP A 271 -28.67 14.24 4.36
N ASP A 272 -29.28 15.02 5.26
CA ASP A 272 -28.56 16.04 6.03
C ASP A 272 -27.76 15.33 7.11
N LEU A 273 -26.57 14.85 6.74
CA LEU A 273 -25.71 14.07 7.62
C LEU A 273 -25.35 14.82 8.91
N ARG A 274 -25.27 16.16 8.88
CA ARG A 274 -24.98 16.94 10.08
C ARG A 274 -26.13 16.85 11.08
N LYS A 275 -27.36 17.07 10.61
CA LYS A 275 -28.55 16.98 11.47
C LYS A 275 -28.83 15.55 11.91
N VAL A 276 -28.63 14.56 11.03
CA VAL A 276 -28.71 13.13 11.36
C VAL A 276 -27.73 12.78 12.47
N PHE A 277 -26.45 13.16 12.37
CA PHE A 277 -25.45 12.83 13.38
C PHE A 277 -25.73 13.49 14.73
N GLN A 278 -26.20 14.75 14.73
CA GLN A 278 -26.66 15.43 15.94
C GLN A 278 -27.82 14.67 16.62
N LEU A 279 -28.77 14.18 15.82
CA LEU A 279 -29.93 13.45 16.34
C LEU A 279 -29.60 12.03 16.77
N LEU A 280 -28.59 11.38 16.18
CA LEU A 280 -28.18 10.02 16.55
C LEU A 280 -27.32 9.98 17.82
N GLY A 281 -26.54 11.03 18.09
CA GLY A 281 -25.66 11.08 19.27
C GLY A 281 -24.68 9.91 19.28
N GLU A 282 -24.60 9.18 20.40
CA GLU A 282 -23.69 8.02 20.55
C GLU A 282 -24.05 6.84 19.63
N ASN A 283 -25.32 6.72 19.22
CA ASN A 283 -25.77 5.66 18.30
C ASN A 283 -25.31 5.89 16.85
N VAL A 284 -24.66 7.01 16.55
CA VAL A 284 -24.20 7.32 15.19
C VAL A 284 -23.29 6.22 14.64
N LEU A 285 -22.45 5.63 15.50
CA LEU A 285 -21.47 4.60 15.15
C LEU A 285 -22.10 3.33 14.55
N ASP A 286 -23.34 3.02 14.91
CA ASP A 286 -24.06 1.85 14.39
C ASP A 286 -24.51 2.00 12.93
N PHE A 287 -24.52 3.26 12.43
CA PHE A 287 -25.05 3.65 11.12
C PHE A 287 -24.03 4.38 10.23
N VAL A 288 -22.80 4.65 10.70
CA VAL A 288 -21.71 5.32 9.94
C VAL A 288 -21.28 4.53 8.70
N THR A 289 -21.48 3.22 8.70
CA THR A 289 -21.47 2.41 7.48
C THR A 289 -22.90 2.04 7.15
N VAL A 290 -23.58 2.83 6.32
CA VAL A 290 -24.89 2.43 5.78
C VAL A 290 -24.67 1.26 4.83
N ASN A 291 -24.56 0.06 5.40
CA ASN A 291 -24.99 -1.14 4.72
C ASN A 291 -26.45 -0.92 4.36
N TRP A 292 -26.81 -1.12 3.09
CA TRP A 292 -28.19 -0.94 2.62
C TRP A 292 -29.22 -1.70 3.47
N ARG A 293 -28.79 -2.76 4.18
CA ARG A 293 -29.58 -3.56 5.12
C ARG A 293 -29.98 -2.85 6.42
N LYS A 294 -29.26 -1.82 6.87
CA LYS A 294 -29.56 -1.07 8.12
C LYS A 294 -30.32 0.24 7.90
N ARG A 295 -30.75 0.46 6.66
CA ARG A 295 -31.38 1.73 6.25
C ARG A 295 -32.77 1.91 6.87
N GLU A 296 -33.55 0.84 6.99
CA GLU A 296 -34.88 0.88 7.62
C GLU A 296 -34.77 1.18 9.11
N ASP A 297 -33.81 0.56 9.80
CA ASP A 297 -33.54 0.80 11.23
C ASP A 297 -33.16 2.28 11.49
N LEU A 298 -32.33 2.86 10.63
CA LEU A 298 -31.95 4.28 10.70
C LEU A 298 -33.17 5.19 10.49
N GLU A 299 -34.02 4.88 9.50
CA GLU A 299 -35.23 5.64 9.21
C GLU A 299 -36.23 5.59 10.36
N MET A 300 -36.43 4.43 10.98
CA MET A 300 -37.28 4.30 12.17
C MET A 300 -36.76 5.14 13.34
N LEU A 301 -35.46 5.00 13.65
CA LEU A 301 -34.88 5.67 14.81
C LEU A 301 -34.85 7.21 14.67
N LEU A 302 -34.69 7.72 13.45
CA LEU A 302 -34.79 9.16 13.18
C LEU A 302 -36.23 9.65 13.20
N ALA A 303 -37.19 8.86 12.69
CA ALA A 303 -38.61 9.21 12.67
C ALA A 303 -39.21 9.38 14.09
N GLU A 304 -38.66 8.70 15.10
CA GLU A 304 -39.03 8.88 16.51
C GLU A 304 -38.60 10.24 17.08
N ARG A 305 -37.58 10.87 16.49
CA ARG A 305 -36.98 12.12 16.99
C ARG A 305 -37.37 13.34 16.18
N VAL A 306 -37.59 13.18 14.88
CA VAL A 306 -37.93 14.26 13.95
C VAL A 306 -38.65 13.71 12.73
N ALA A 307 -39.47 14.53 12.07
CA ALA A 307 -40.00 14.17 10.77
C ALA A 307 -38.85 13.91 9.77
N LEU A 308 -38.88 12.78 9.07
CA LEU A 308 -37.81 12.39 8.15
C LEU A 308 -37.53 13.43 7.06
N SER A 309 -38.55 14.20 6.63
CA SER A 309 -38.40 15.30 5.67
C SER A 309 -37.47 16.42 6.15
N GLU A 310 -37.21 16.50 7.46
CA GLU A 310 -36.29 17.48 8.02
C GLU A 310 -34.82 17.05 8.00
N VAL A 311 -34.55 15.77 7.77
CA VAL A 311 -33.21 15.18 7.80
C VAL A 311 -32.83 14.50 6.49
N ARG A 312 -33.76 14.42 5.54
CA ARG A 312 -33.49 13.97 4.18
C ARG A 312 -34.41 14.64 3.17
N SER A 313 -33.87 14.88 1.98
CA SER A 313 -34.66 15.18 0.79
C SER A 313 -34.75 13.95 -0.10
N THR A 314 -35.94 13.71 -0.63
CA THR A 314 -36.16 12.69 -1.66
C THR A 314 -36.05 13.32 -3.03
N ARG A 315 -35.26 12.69 -3.90
CA ARG A 315 -35.28 12.97 -5.34
C ARG A 315 -35.55 11.70 -6.11
N LYS A 316 -36.41 11.80 -7.11
CA LYS A 316 -36.62 10.75 -8.09
C LYS A 316 -35.56 10.90 -9.17
N VAL A 317 -34.81 9.83 -9.41
CA VAL A 317 -33.82 9.76 -10.49
C VAL A 317 -34.18 8.62 -11.43
N LEU A 318 -34.11 8.89 -12.72
CA LEU A 318 -34.20 7.85 -13.74
C LEU A 318 -32.82 7.23 -13.89
N GLU A 319 -32.69 5.97 -13.48
CA GLU A 319 -31.43 5.23 -13.59
C GLU A 319 -31.57 4.06 -14.57
N TRP A 320 -30.56 3.90 -15.40
CA TRP A 320 -30.47 2.74 -16.29
C TRP A 320 -30.25 1.46 -15.49
N THR A 321 -31.12 0.47 -15.70
CA THR A 321 -30.95 -0.90 -15.20
C THR A 321 -30.84 -1.83 -16.40
N GLY A 322 -29.67 -2.47 -16.56
CA GLY A 322 -29.37 -3.41 -17.64
C GLY A 322 -29.75 -4.86 -17.32
N LEU A 323 -29.22 -5.79 -18.12
CA LEU A 323 -29.45 -7.23 -17.97
C LEU A 323 -28.65 -7.88 -16.84
N ASN A 324 -27.55 -7.26 -16.43
CA ASN A 324 -26.71 -7.74 -15.32
C ASN A 324 -27.23 -7.23 -13.98
#